data_AF-A0A533SMX2-F1
#
_entry.id   AF-A0A533SMX2-F1
#
_cell.length_a   1.000
_cell.length_b   1.000
_cell.length_c   1.000
_cell.angle_alpha   90.00
_cell.angle_beta   90.00
_cell.angle_gamma   90.00
#
_symmetry.space_group_name_H-M   'P 1'
#
loop_
_entity.id
_entity.type
_entity.pdbx_description
1 polymer ?
#
loop_
_entity_poly.entity_id
_entity_poly.type
_entity_poly.pdbx_seq_one_letter_code
_entity_poly.pdbx_strand_id
1 'polypeptide(L)'
;MKLTVLCGPQEDWCIAATKAFQEKTGIQTNYVRLSSGEAIARLSASKDNPEFDVWWGGPVDGYQQAKEQGLVQAYVSPNASVISANLKDPDGYWTGIYVGALGFCSNTAILKDLGVEVPVSWDDLLDPAFKSQIAMAHPATSGTAFTAFWTVNTLNNFDEEESFAYFKKLHNNI
;
A
#
# COMPACT_ATOMS: atom_id res chain seq x y z
N MET A 1 20.29 -14.49 17.29
CA MET A 1 18.98 -13.81 17.12
C MET A 1 18.80 -13.57 15.63
N LYS A 2 17.62 -13.87 15.08
CA LYS A 2 17.25 -13.62 13.68
C LYS A 2 16.00 -12.75 13.68
N LEU A 3 15.88 -11.85 12.70
CA LEU A 3 14.70 -11.04 12.42
C LEU A 3 14.11 -11.45 11.06
N THR A 4 12.81 -11.68 11.01
CA THR A 4 12.04 -11.98 9.79
C THR A 4 10.99 -10.89 9.60
N VAL A 5 11.14 -10.11 8.53
CA VAL A 5 10.34 -8.93 8.24
C VAL A 5 9.28 -9.26 7.19
N LEU A 6 8.01 -9.02 7.49
CA LEU A 6 7.00 -8.86 6.45
C LEU A 6 7.19 -7.46 5.86
N CYS A 7 7.52 -7.36 4.58
CA CYS A 7 7.82 -6.09 3.93
C CYS A 7 6.71 -5.71 2.94
N GLY A 8 6.07 -4.56 3.14
CA GLY A 8 4.97 -4.04 2.30
C GLY A 8 5.32 -3.19 1.06
N PRO A 9 6.43 -2.42 1.00
CA PRO A 9 6.73 -1.55 -0.14
C PRO A 9 7.31 -2.32 -1.34
N GLN A 10 7.92 -1.59 -2.27
CA GLN A 10 8.69 -2.16 -3.38
C GLN A 10 9.91 -2.96 -2.88
N GLU A 11 10.32 -3.94 -3.67
CA GLU A 11 11.37 -4.90 -3.33
C GLU A 11 12.71 -4.23 -3.00
N ASP A 12 13.07 -3.17 -3.72
CA ASP A 12 14.29 -2.39 -3.51
C ASP A 12 14.34 -1.73 -2.13
N TRP A 13 13.22 -1.23 -1.63
CA TRP A 13 13.10 -0.70 -0.27
C TRP A 13 13.29 -1.81 0.77
N CYS A 14 12.72 -2.99 0.53
CA CYS A 14 12.86 -4.16 1.41
C CYS A 14 14.32 -4.60 1.52
N ILE A 15 15.01 -4.72 0.38
CA ILE A 15 16.44 -5.04 0.32
C ILE A 15 17.25 -3.99 1.08
N ALA A 16 17.04 -2.71 0.77
CA ALA A 16 17.81 -1.62 1.36
C ALA A 16 17.63 -1.55 2.89
N ALA A 17 16.39 -1.59 3.37
CA ALA A 17 16.09 -1.46 4.79
C ALA A 17 16.59 -2.64 5.61
N THR A 18 16.36 -3.87 5.15
CA THR A 18 16.79 -5.08 5.88
C THR A 18 18.31 -5.22 5.89
N LYS A 19 18.99 -4.92 4.76
CA LYS A 19 20.45 -4.91 4.69
C LYS A 19 21.03 -3.86 5.64
N ALA A 20 20.54 -2.62 5.59
CA ALA A 20 21.04 -1.54 6.45
C ALA A 20 20.82 -1.84 7.94
N PHE A 21 19.69 -2.44 8.30
CA PHE A 21 19.42 -2.86 9.69
C PHE A 21 20.39 -3.95 10.14
N GLN A 22 20.62 -4.98 9.31
CA GLN A 22 21.56 -6.05 9.62
C GLN A 22 22.99 -5.52 9.78
N GLU A 23 23.47 -4.67 8.87
CA GLU A 23 24.80 -4.07 8.94
C GLU A 23 24.99 -3.23 10.21
N LYS A 24 23.96 -2.48 10.61
CA LYS A 24 24.01 -1.61 11.78
C LYS A 24 23.97 -2.37 13.11
N THR A 25 23.27 -3.51 13.17
CA THR A 25 22.96 -4.20 14.43
C THR A 25 23.67 -5.53 14.60
N GLY A 26 24.16 -6.13 13.50
CA GLY A 26 24.66 -7.50 13.47
C GLY A 26 23.56 -8.58 13.57
N ILE A 27 22.27 -8.21 13.62
CA ILE A 27 21.16 -9.15 13.67
C ILE A 27 20.89 -9.69 12.27
N GLN A 28 20.97 -11.02 12.09
CA GLN A 28 20.63 -11.65 10.82
C GLN A 28 19.17 -11.34 10.46
N THR A 29 18.96 -10.65 9.35
CA THR A 29 17.65 -10.12 8.95
C THR A 29 17.27 -10.66 7.58
N ASN A 30 16.08 -11.24 7.47
CA ASN A 30 15.48 -11.64 6.20
C ASN A 30 14.11 -10.99 6.07
N TYR A 31 13.56 -10.97 4.86
CA TYR A 31 12.21 -10.48 4.64
C TYR A 31 11.43 -11.38 3.68
N VAL A 32 10.10 -11.28 3.76
CA VAL A 32 9.17 -11.74 2.74
C VAL A 32 8.37 -10.52 2.31
N ARG A 33 8.42 -10.20 1.01
CA ARG A 33 7.67 -9.07 0.46
C ARG A 33 6.25 -9.51 0.14
N LEU A 34 5.27 -8.86 0.76
CA LEU A 34 3.84 -9.13 0.57
C LEU A 34 3.08 -7.81 0.48
N SER A 35 2.12 -7.72 -0.44
CA SER A 35 1.19 -6.60 -0.47
C SER A 35 0.19 -6.70 0.70
N SER A 36 -0.46 -5.58 1.11
CA SER A 36 -1.31 -5.54 2.30
C SER A 36 -2.37 -6.66 2.40
N GLY A 37 -3.09 -6.96 1.32
CA GLY A 37 -4.09 -8.04 1.34
C GLY A 37 -3.46 -9.43 1.54
N GLU A 38 -2.33 -9.68 0.88
CA GLU A 38 -1.55 -10.91 1.04
C GLU A 38 -0.94 -11.01 2.45
N ALA A 39 -0.48 -9.88 3.00
CA ALA A 39 0.07 -9.78 4.34
C ALA A 39 -0.99 -10.15 5.39
N ILE A 40 -2.20 -9.61 5.28
CA ILE A 40 -3.32 -9.94 6.17
C ILE A 40 -3.68 -11.41 6.08
N ALA A 41 -3.82 -11.94 4.86
CA ALA A 41 -4.12 -13.35 4.67
C ALA A 41 -3.03 -14.24 5.31
N ARG A 42 -1.76 -13.87 5.14
CA ARG A 42 -0.63 -14.63 5.68
C ARG A 42 -0.56 -14.57 7.20
N LEU A 43 -0.68 -13.38 7.79
CA LEU A 43 -0.68 -13.18 9.24
C LEU A 43 -1.85 -13.93 9.90
N SER A 44 -3.03 -13.88 9.29
CA SER A 44 -4.21 -14.60 9.78
C SER A 44 -4.01 -16.11 9.74
N ALA A 45 -3.46 -16.64 8.63
CA ALA A 45 -3.17 -18.07 8.49
C ALA A 45 -2.09 -18.56 9.47
N SER A 46 -1.13 -17.71 9.85
CA SER A 46 -0.06 -18.04 10.79
C SER A 46 -0.32 -17.53 12.22
N LYS A 47 -1.54 -17.09 12.58
CA LYS A 47 -1.79 -16.40 13.86
C LYS A 47 -1.37 -17.20 15.10
N ASP A 48 -1.57 -18.53 15.06
CA ASP A 48 -1.27 -19.43 16.18
C ASP A 48 0.20 -19.88 16.19
N ASN A 49 0.94 -19.61 15.11
CA ASN A 49 2.38 -19.85 14.98
C ASN A 49 3.01 -18.76 14.10
N PRO A 50 3.22 -17.54 14.63
CA PRO A 50 3.61 -16.38 13.83
C PRO A 50 4.90 -16.59 13.03
N GLU A 51 4.86 -16.26 11.74
CA GLU A 51 6.01 -16.36 10.82
C GLU A 51 6.94 -15.13 10.87
N PHE A 52 6.39 -13.97 11.24
CA PHE A 52 7.06 -12.67 11.14
C PHE A 52 7.22 -12.00 12.49
N ASP A 53 8.34 -11.29 12.65
CA ASP A 53 8.64 -10.51 13.85
C ASP A 53 8.14 -9.05 13.73
N VAL A 54 8.17 -8.50 12.51
CA VAL A 54 7.76 -7.11 12.22
C VAL A 54 7.12 -7.03 10.84
N TRP A 55 6.06 -6.23 10.72
CA TRP A 55 5.52 -5.77 9.43
C TRP A 55 5.99 -4.34 9.16
N TRP A 56 6.79 -4.14 8.11
CA TRP A 56 7.39 -2.87 7.74
C TRP A 56 6.91 -2.35 6.37
N GLY A 57 6.33 -1.15 6.37
CA GLY A 57 5.86 -0.43 5.20
C GLY A 57 4.60 -0.99 4.53
N GLY A 58 4.18 -0.35 3.45
CA GLY A 58 2.86 -0.54 2.85
C GLY A 58 1.82 0.45 3.39
N PRO A 59 0.63 0.52 2.77
CA PRO A 59 -0.46 1.39 3.21
C PRO A 59 -0.98 1.08 4.63
N VAL A 60 -1.44 2.12 5.33
CA VAL A 60 -1.89 2.05 6.73
C VAL A 60 -3.19 1.27 6.92
N ASP A 61 -4.05 1.20 5.89
CA ASP A 61 -5.30 0.44 5.90
C ASP A 61 -5.10 -1.03 6.30
N GLY A 62 -4.04 -1.68 5.78
CA GLY A 62 -3.67 -3.03 6.19
C GLY A 62 -3.35 -3.15 7.68
N TYR A 63 -2.61 -2.19 8.25
CA TYR A 63 -2.29 -2.19 9.67
C TYR A 63 -3.53 -1.98 10.55
N GLN A 64 -4.48 -1.15 10.10
CA GLN A 64 -5.75 -0.96 10.79
C GLN A 64 -6.58 -2.24 10.79
N GLN A 65 -6.63 -2.95 9.67
CA GLN A 65 -7.31 -4.25 9.59
C GLN A 65 -6.63 -5.31 10.47
N ALA A 66 -5.30 -5.36 10.49
CA ALA A 66 -4.54 -6.25 11.39
C ALA A 66 -4.80 -5.93 12.87
N LYS A 67 -4.86 -4.62 13.19
CA LYS A 67 -5.59 -3.97 14.30
C LYS A 67 -6.75 -4.80 14.81
N GLU A 68 -7.83 -4.67 14.06
CA GLU A 68 -9.16 -5.17 14.38
C GLU A 68 -9.21 -6.70 14.47
N GLN A 69 -8.35 -7.39 13.72
CA GLN A 69 -8.25 -8.85 13.71
C GLN A 69 -7.31 -9.41 14.80
N GLY A 70 -6.64 -8.57 15.58
CA GLY A 70 -5.70 -9.00 16.62
C GLY A 70 -4.45 -9.69 16.08
N LEU A 71 -4.02 -9.33 14.87
CA LEU A 71 -2.88 -9.96 14.17
C LEU A 71 -1.53 -9.29 14.47
N VAL A 72 -1.56 -8.11 15.08
CA VAL A 72 -0.38 -7.31 15.43
C VAL A 72 -0.43 -6.88 16.88
N GLN A 73 0.74 -6.58 17.45
CA GLN A 73 0.89 -6.17 18.85
C GLN A 73 1.23 -4.68 18.94
N ALA A 74 0.73 -4.03 19.99
CA ALA A 74 1.07 -2.64 20.26
C ALA A 74 2.53 -2.51 20.72
N TYR A 75 3.25 -1.56 20.13
CA TYR A 75 4.59 -1.16 20.54
C TYR A 75 4.83 0.31 20.19
N VAL A 76 5.06 1.14 21.21
CA VAL A 76 5.39 2.55 21.02
C VAL A 76 6.90 2.74 21.10
N SER A 77 7.53 2.93 19.94
CA SER A 77 8.95 3.29 19.87
C SER A 77 9.20 4.64 20.54
N PRO A 78 10.32 4.84 21.27
CA PRO A 78 10.73 6.18 21.73
C PRO A 78 10.81 7.21 20.59
N ASN A 79 11.13 6.75 19.37
CA ASN A 79 11.21 7.59 18.17
C ASN A 79 9.82 8.01 17.66
N ALA A 80 8.73 7.39 18.11
CA ALA A 80 7.37 7.82 17.76
C ALA A 80 7.03 9.21 18.35
N SER A 81 7.83 9.71 19.29
CA SER A 81 7.68 11.06 19.87
C SER A 81 7.82 12.19 18.85
N VAL A 82 8.61 12.00 17.79
CA VAL A 82 8.80 13.00 16.72
C VAL A 82 7.79 12.85 15.57
N ILE A 83 6.96 11.80 15.59
CA ILE A 83 5.95 11.55 14.56
C ILE A 83 4.64 12.23 14.98
N SER A 84 4.04 12.99 14.06
CA SER A 84 2.78 13.69 14.27
C SER A 84 1.66 12.73 14.67
N ALA A 85 0.71 13.19 15.50
CA ALA A 85 -0.38 12.37 16.02
C ALA A 85 -1.29 11.80 14.93
N ASN A 86 -1.47 12.51 13.81
CA ASN A 86 -2.25 12.04 12.66
C ASN A 86 -1.51 11.03 11.77
N LEU A 87 -0.25 10.69 12.09
CA LEU A 87 0.59 9.75 11.34
C LEU A 87 1.05 8.57 12.20
N LYS A 88 0.34 8.28 13.30
CA LYS A 88 0.56 7.10 14.15
C LYS A 88 -0.73 6.66 14.79
N ASP A 89 -0.81 5.39 15.18
CA ASP A 89 -1.94 4.87 15.93
C ASP A 89 -1.90 5.41 17.37
N PRO A 90 -3.00 5.95 17.92
CA PRO A 90 -3.04 6.38 19.32
C PRO A 90 -2.81 5.23 20.31
N ASP A 91 -3.15 4.00 19.93
CA ASP A 91 -2.96 2.81 20.78
C ASP A 91 -1.62 2.09 20.52
N GLY A 92 -0.79 2.62 19.62
CA GLY A 92 0.57 2.14 19.38
C GLY A 92 0.69 0.89 18.51
N TYR A 93 -0.33 0.48 17.76
CA TYR A 93 -0.25 -0.69 16.87
C TYR A 93 0.52 -0.45 15.58
N TRP A 94 0.63 0.81 15.13
CA TRP A 94 1.43 1.19 13.99
C TRP A 94 1.99 2.61 14.17
N THR A 95 3.13 2.88 13.55
CA THR A 95 3.76 4.22 13.51
C THR A 95 4.15 4.52 12.07
N GLY A 96 3.77 5.70 11.56
CA GLY A 96 4.08 6.11 10.20
C GLY A 96 5.59 6.28 9.99
N ILE A 97 6.10 5.66 8.92
CA ILE A 97 7.53 5.70 8.53
C ILE A 97 7.77 6.46 7.21
N TYR A 98 6.72 6.67 6.42
CA TYR A 98 6.73 7.51 5.22
C TYR A 98 5.31 8.01 4.92
N VAL A 99 5.19 8.99 4.02
CA VAL A 99 3.94 9.41 3.40
C VAL A 99 4.12 9.30 1.89
N GLY A 100 3.20 8.63 1.21
CA GLY A 100 3.21 8.48 -0.24
C GLY A 100 2.05 9.24 -0.86
N ALA A 101 2.32 10.06 -1.87
CA ALA A 101 1.27 10.63 -2.71
C ALA A 101 0.86 9.59 -3.76
N LEU A 102 -0.43 9.28 -3.81
CA LEU A 102 -0.96 8.37 -4.82
C LEU A 102 -1.24 9.13 -6.12
N GLY A 103 -0.84 8.54 -7.23
CA GLY A 103 -1.11 9.03 -8.57
C GLY A 103 -0.85 7.94 -9.60
N PHE A 104 -0.74 8.35 -10.86
CA PHE A 104 -0.43 7.46 -11.98
C PHE A 104 0.79 7.99 -12.74
N CYS A 105 1.51 7.06 -13.37
CA CYS A 105 2.65 7.37 -14.24
C CYS A 105 2.24 7.09 -15.68
N SER A 106 2.53 8.01 -16.60
CA SER A 106 2.19 7.85 -18.01
C SER A 106 3.42 7.51 -18.85
N ASN A 107 3.26 6.59 -19.81
CA ASN A 107 4.26 6.34 -20.84
C ASN A 107 4.06 7.34 -21.99
N THR A 108 4.91 8.35 -22.07
CA THR A 108 4.79 9.45 -23.04
C THR A 108 4.90 9.01 -24.50
N ALA A 109 5.59 7.89 -24.79
CA ALA A 109 5.63 7.33 -26.15
C ALA A 109 4.25 6.78 -26.56
N ILE A 110 3.60 6.04 -25.66
CA ILE A 110 2.26 5.49 -25.90
C ILE A 110 1.23 6.62 -26.04
N LEU A 111 1.29 7.65 -25.19
CA LEU A 111 0.40 8.82 -25.31
C LEU A 111 0.53 9.49 -26.68
N LYS A 112 1.77 9.65 -27.16
CA LYS A 112 2.04 10.23 -28.49
C LYS A 112 1.48 9.35 -29.61
N ASP A 113 1.64 8.04 -29.54
CA ASP A 113 1.13 7.10 -30.54
C ASP A 113 -0.41 7.08 -30.58
N LEU A 114 -1.07 7.26 -29.43
CA LEU A 114 -2.52 7.40 -29.31
C LEU A 114 -3.03 8.80 -29.73
N GLY A 115 -2.15 9.79 -29.82
CA GLY A 115 -2.52 11.17 -30.14
C GLY A 115 -3.33 11.87 -29.04
N VAL A 116 -3.08 11.52 -27.77
CA VAL A 116 -3.78 12.07 -26.60
C VAL A 116 -2.84 12.87 -25.70
N GLU A 117 -3.41 13.79 -24.93
CA GLU A 117 -2.69 14.55 -23.92
C GLU A 117 -2.38 13.70 -22.68
N VAL A 118 -1.43 14.18 -21.86
CA VAL A 118 -1.13 13.54 -20.57
C VAL A 118 -2.35 13.71 -19.65
N PRO A 119 -2.92 12.62 -19.09
CA PRO A 119 -4.01 12.76 -18.12
C PRO A 119 -3.52 13.52 -16.89
N VAL A 120 -4.33 14.43 -16.37
CA VAL A 120 -4.03 15.25 -15.18
C VAL A 120 -5.04 15.05 -14.06
N SER A 121 -6.10 14.28 -14.32
CA SER A 121 -7.13 13.91 -13.35
C SER A 121 -7.43 12.40 -13.40
N TRP A 122 -8.10 11.89 -12.36
CA TRP A 122 -8.63 10.54 -12.36
C TRP A 122 -9.72 10.36 -13.44
N ASP A 123 -10.53 11.38 -13.70
CA ASP A 123 -11.58 11.34 -14.73
C ASP A 123 -11.01 11.27 -16.15
N ASP A 124 -9.83 11.86 -16.41
CA ASP A 124 -9.17 11.76 -17.71
C ASP A 124 -8.84 10.30 -18.06
N LEU A 125 -8.63 9.44 -17.06
CA LEU A 125 -8.39 8.01 -17.26
C LEU A 125 -9.61 7.27 -17.82
N LEU A 126 -10.79 7.90 -17.85
CA LEU A 126 -12.01 7.33 -18.42
C LEU A 126 -12.14 7.54 -19.93
N ASP A 127 -11.22 8.29 -20.56
CA ASP A 127 -11.24 8.50 -22.01
C ASP A 127 -11.12 7.15 -22.76
N PRO A 128 -12.06 6.79 -23.65
CA PRO A 128 -11.99 5.56 -24.44
C PRO A 128 -10.72 5.40 -25.28
N ALA A 129 -9.98 6.47 -25.55
CA ALA A 129 -8.67 6.40 -26.20
C ALA A 129 -7.63 5.60 -25.38
N PHE A 130 -7.85 5.46 -24.06
CA PHE A 130 -7.05 4.62 -23.17
C PHE A 130 -7.48 3.15 -23.13
N LYS A 131 -8.33 2.69 -24.05
CA LYS A 131 -8.78 1.30 -24.08
C LYS A 131 -7.60 0.30 -24.08
N SER A 132 -7.53 -0.52 -23.04
CA SER A 132 -6.44 -1.49 -22.79
C SER A 132 -5.05 -0.85 -22.67
N GLN A 133 -4.98 0.40 -22.19
CA GLN A 133 -3.74 1.16 -21.97
C GLN A 133 -3.49 1.49 -20.49
N ILE A 134 -4.40 1.09 -19.60
CA ILE A 134 -4.28 1.31 -18.15
C ILE A 134 -3.96 0.00 -17.44
N ALA A 135 -2.94 0.01 -16.59
CA ALA A 135 -2.64 -1.11 -15.70
C ALA A 135 -2.89 -0.71 -14.26
N MET A 136 -3.69 -1.50 -13.55
CA MET A 136 -3.99 -1.31 -12.14
C MET A 136 -4.06 -2.67 -11.43
N ALA A 137 -3.56 -2.74 -10.21
CA ALA A 137 -3.67 -3.94 -9.38
C ALA A 137 -5.10 -4.13 -8.86
N HIS A 138 -5.44 -5.34 -8.42
CA HIS A 138 -6.76 -5.63 -7.86
C HIS A 138 -6.85 -5.20 -6.38
N PRO A 139 -7.87 -4.44 -5.95
CA PRO A 139 -7.96 -3.91 -4.58
C PRO A 139 -8.10 -5.00 -3.50
N ALA A 140 -8.62 -6.18 -3.83
CA ALA A 140 -8.70 -7.29 -2.86
C ALA A 140 -7.34 -7.89 -2.45
N THR A 141 -6.27 -7.67 -3.23
CA THR A 141 -4.92 -8.18 -2.92
C THR A 141 -3.90 -7.06 -2.77
N SER A 142 -4.14 -5.91 -3.39
CA SER A 142 -3.25 -4.77 -3.38
C SER A 142 -3.72 -3.65 -2.46
N GLY A 143 -2.90 -3.33 -1.44
CA GLY A 143 -3.14 -2.16 -0.59
C GLY A 143 -3.14 -0.86 -1.40
N THR A 144 -2.20 -0.69 -2.34
CA THR A 144 -2.15 0.50 -3.21
C THR A 144 -3.41 0.64 -4.06
N ALA A 145 -3.95 -0.46 -4.59
CA ALA A 145 -5.21 -0.42 -5.35
C ALA A 145 -6.41 -0.11 -4.44
N PHE A 146 -6.40 -0.58 -3.18
CA PHE A 146 -7.39 -0.16 -2.18
C PHE A 146 -7.26 1.34 -1.87
N THR A 147 -6.05 1.88 -1.72
CA THR A 147 -5.82 3.32 -1.56
C THR A 147 -6.32 4.12 -2.78
N ALA A 148 -6.20 3.59 -4.00
CA ALA A 148 -6.76 4.20 -5.20
C ALA A 148 -8.30 4.22 -5.18
N PHE A 149 -8.92 3.11 -4.78
CA PHE A 149 -10.35 3.07 -4.53
C PHE A 149 -10.78 4.12 -3.50
N TRP A 150 -10.10 4.17 -2.35
CA TRP A 150 -10.38 5.13 -1.29
C TRP A 150 -10.19 6.59 -1.74
N THR A 151 -9.21 6.84 -2.61
CA THR A 151 -8.95 8.17 -3.19
C THR A 151 -10.13 8.61 -4.05
N VAL A 152 -10.58 7.78 -4.99
CA VAL A 152 -11.77 8.05 -5.80
C VAL A 152 -13.01 8.21 -4.93
N ASN A 153 -13.17 7.37 -3.91
CA ASN A 153 -14.27 7.48 -2.96
C ASN A 153 -14.28 8.82 -2.24
N THR A 154 -13.12 9.29 -1.81
CA THR A 154 -12.97 10.61 -1.18
C THR A 154 -13.31 11.74 -2.16
N LEU A 155 -12.89 11.63 -3.43
CA LEU A 155 -13.20 12.61 -4.47
C LEU A 155 -14.70 12.67 -4.81
N ASN A 156 -15.40 11.54 -4.68
CA ASN A 156 -16.85 11.44 -4.83
C ASN A 156 -17.60 11.69 -3.51
N ASN A 157 -17.01 12.42 -2.56
CA ASN A 157 -17.63 12.76 -1.27
C ASN A 157 -18.11 11.53 -0.46
N PHE A 158 -17.39 10.42 -0.56
CA PHE A 158 -17.72 9.13 0.05
C PHE A 158 -19.02 8.48 -0.47
N ASP A 159 -19.47 8.86 -1.67
CA ASP A 159 -20.55 8.16 -2.36
C ASP A 159 -20.03 6.85 -2.97
N GLU A 160 -20.42 5.72 -2.39
CA GLU A 160 -20.00 4.40 -2.84
C GLU A 160 -20.55 4.06 -4.23
N GLU A 161 -21.78 4.44 -4.55
CA GLU A 161 -22.39 4.13 -5.84
C GLU A 161 -21.68 4.85 -6.98
N GLU A 162 -21.37 6.14 -6.81
CA GLU A 162 -20.59 6.92 -7.76
C GLU A 162 -19.16 6.37 -7.92
N SER A 163 -18.55 5.95 -6.82
CA SER A 163 -17.20 5.38 -6.83
C SER A 163 -17.14 4.05 -7.56
N PHE A 164 -18.07 3.14 -7.28
CA PHE A 164 -18.19 1.89 -8.05
C PHE A 164 -18.55 2.16 -9.52
N ALA A 165 -19.34 3.18 -9.82
CA ALA A 165 -19.64 3.58 -11.19
C ALA A 165 -18.39 4.09 -11.93
N TYR A 166 -17.54 4.87 -11.27
CA TYR A 166 -16.23 5.27 -11.80
C TYR A 166 -15.37 4.04 -12.15
N PHE A 167 -15.21 3.09 -11.22
CA PHE A 167 -14.36 1.92 -11.47
C PHE A 167 -14.93 0.99 -12.56
N LYS A 168 -16.26 0.91 -12.70
CA LYS A 168 -16.89 0.21 -13.84
C LYS A 168 -16.55 0.86 -15.18
N LYS A 169 -16.49 2.20 -15.24
CA LYS A 169 -16.08 2.93 -16.44
C LYS A 169 -14.59 2.71 -16.71
N LEU A 170 -13.74 2.88 -15.69
CA LEU A 170 -12.30 2.68 -15.78
C LEU A 170 -11.95 1.28 -16.24
N HIS A 171 -12.71 0.27 -15.83
CA HIS A 171 -12.50 -1.12 -16.25
C HIS A 171 -12.55 -1.31 -17.78
N ASN A 172 -13.27 -0.47 -18.53
CA ASN A 172 -13.26 -0.54 -19.99
C ASN A 172 -11.91 -0.12 -20.61
N ASN A 173 -11.05 0.53 -19.83
CA ASN A 173 -9.71 0.98 -20.23
C ASN A 173 -8.57 0.10 -19.69
N ILE A 174 -8.88 -0.87 -18.82
CA ILE A 174 -7.94 -1.85 -18.28
C ILE A 174 -7.82 -3.06 -19.21
#